data_AF-A0A3N6A9N6-F1
#
_entry.id   AF-A0A3N6A9N6-F1
#
_cell.length_a   1.000
_cell.length_b   1.000
_cell.length_c   1.000
_cell.angle_alpha   90.00
_cell.angle_beta   90.00
_cell.angle_gamma   90.00
#
_symmetry.space_group_name_H-M   'P 1'
#
loop_
_entity.id
_entity.type
_entity.pdbx_description
1 polymer ?
#
loop_
_entity_poly.entity_id
_entity_poly.type
_entity_poly.pdbx_seq_one_letter_code
_entity_poly.pdbx_strand_id
1 'polypeptide(L)'
;MKTIYLNSIIGVVVVALMLIGGAIGIYIIGNTTNEYPWDLMIPAIVGAVGGMVIFLAISMWREKRNGNIPSYDERTIKNLQKYFMVVLYFTLTGSGLALIIAFAMGIKTIETGLLIFILTVLFSLVGLGSLVVKRL
;
A
#
# COMPACT_ATOMS: atom_id res chain seq x y z
N MET A 1 -5.14 22.51 -12.87
CA MET A 1 -3.84 22.95 -12.31
C MET A 1 -3.72 22.71 -10.80
N LYS A 2 -4.57 23.26 -9.91
CA LYS A 2 -4.53 22.96 -8.45
C LYS A 2 -4.60 21.45 -8.12
N THR A 3 -5.37 20.68 -8.88
CA THR A 3 -5.58 19.23 -8.69
C THR A 3 -4.33 18.39 -8.98
N ILE A 4 -3.52 18.77 -9.99
CA ILE A 4 -2.27 18.07 -10.33
C ILE A 4 -1.24 18.25 -9.23
N TYR A 5 -1.09 19.46 -8.70
CA TYR A 5 -0.15 19.74 -7.60
C TYR A 5 -0.54 18.96 -6.35
N LEU A 6 -1.83 18.92 -6.01
CA LEU A 6 -2.31 18.14 -4.87
C LEU A 6 -2.03 16.64 -5.05
N ASN A 7 -2.33 16.08 -6.23
CA ASN A 7 -2.05 14.67 -6.53
C ASN A 7 -0.54 14.36 -6.49
N SER A 8 0.29 15.30 -6.93
CA SER A 8 1.75 15.16 -6.90
C SER A 8 2.28 15.17 -5.47
N ILE A 9 1.78 16.06 -4.60
CA ILE A 9 2.14 16.12 -3.18
C ILE A 9 1.75 14.83 -2.47
N ILE A 10 0.52 14.35 -2.68
CA ILE A 10 0.07 13.07 -2.11
C ILE A 10 0.97 11.92 -2.60
N GLY A 11 1.31 11.90 -3.88
CA GLY A 11 2.23 10.91 -4.45
C GLY A 11 3.60 10.92 -3.77
N VAL A 12 4.19 12.10 -3.58
CA VAL A 12 5.49 12.26 -2.88
C VAL A 12 5.41 11.73 -1.45
N VAL A 13 4.34 12.05 -0.72
CA VAL A 13 4.16 11.59 0.66
C VAL A 13 4.07 10.06 0.72
N VAL A 14 3.30 9.45 -0.18
CA VAL A 14 3.16 7.98 -0.24
C VAL A 14 4.50 7.32 -0.56
N VAL A 15 5.24 7.83 -1.54
CA VAL A 15 6.58 7.31 -1.89
C VAL A 15 7.55 7.45 -0.73
N ALA A 16 7.58 8.60 -0.05
CA ALA A 16 8.44 8.81 1.11
C ALA A 16 8.15 7.79 2.22
N LEU A 17 6.87 7.53 2.52
CA LEU A 17 6.48 6.53 3.51
C LEU A 17 6.90 5.10 3.11
N MET A 18 6.77 4.74 1.83
CA MET A 18 7.23 3.45 1.32
C MET A 18 8.74 3.28 1.47
N LEU A 19 9.52 4.32 1.16
CA LEU A 19 10.98 4.30 1.29
C LEU A 19 11.42 4.24 2.74
N ILE A 20 10.79 5.01 3.64
CA ILE A 20 11.07 4.96 5.07
C ILE A 20 10.77 3.56 5.63
N GLY A 21 9.62 2.99 5.29
CA GLY A 21 9.26 1.63 5.70
C GLY A 21 10.24 0.57 5.19
N GLY A 22 10.65 0.67 3.91
CA GLY A 22 11.66 -0.20 3.32
C GLY A 22 13.02 -0.09 4.01
N ALA A 23 13.48 1.14 4.29
CA ALA A 23 14.73 1.39 4.99
C ALA A 23 14.71 0.85 6.43
N ILE A 24 13.60 1.02 7.14
CA ILE A 24 13.41 0.42 8.48
C ILE A 24 13.50 -1.11 8.40
N GLY A 25 12.87 -1.72 7.40
CA GLY A 25 12.97 -3.16 7.17
C GLY A 25 14.41 -3.65 6.96
N ILE A 26 15.18 -2.97 6.11
CA ILE A 26 16.60 -3.29 5.87
C ILE A 26 17.43 -3.09 7.14
N TYR A 27 17.18 -2.02 7.90
CA TYR A 27 17.87 -1.76 9.16
C TYR A 27 17.64 -2.88 10.19
N ILE A 28 16.41 -3.36 10.33
CA ILE A 28 16.07 -4.46 11.24
C ILE A 28 16.77 -5.74 10.81
N ILE A 29 16.75 -6.07 9.51
CA ILE A 29 17.44 -7.24 8.96
C ILE A 29 18.94 -7.13 9.27
N GLY A 30 19.58 -6.01 8.92
CA GLY A 30 21.01 -5.83 9.11
C GLY A 30 21.47 -5.83 10.57
N ASN A 31 20.63 -5.34 11.49
CA ASN A 31 20.90 -5.46 12.92
C ASN A 31 20.83 -6.91 13.42
N THR A 32 20.12 -7.80 12.71
CA THR A 32 19.98 -9.21 13.07
C THR A 32 21.08 -10.08 12.44
N THR A 33 21.49 -9.76 11.20
CA THR A 33 22.49 -10.51 10.43
C THR A 33 23.91 -9.95 10.50
N ASN A 34 24.12 -8.76 11.10
CA ASN A 34 25.37 -7.97 11.05
C ASN A 34 25.84 -7.57 9.64
N GLU A 35 25.01 -7.80 8.63
CA GLU A 35 25.24 -7.42 7.23
C GLU A 35 24.05 -6.60 6.78
N TYR A 36 24.28 -5.39 6.25
CA TYR A 36 23.22 -4.52 5.74
C TYR A 36 23.04 -4.74 4.24
N PRO A 37 22.00 -5.47 3.79
CA PRO A 37 21.77 -5.74 2.37
C PRO A 37 21.14 -4.53 1.68
N TRP A 38 21.94 -3.49 1.45
CA TRP A 38 21.51 -2.25 0.77
C TRP A 38 21.02 -2.49 -0.66
N ASP A 39 21.39 -3.62 -1.27
CA ASP A 39 20.90 -4.06 -2.57
C ASP A 39 19.37 -4.20 -2.61
N LEU A 40 18.73 -4.51 -1.48
CA LEU A 40 17.26 -4.57 -1.36
C LEU A 40 16.60 -3.19 -1.45
N MET A 41 17.35 -2.10 -1.29
CA MET A 41 16.83 -0.75 -1.40
C MET A 41 16.59 -0.34 -2.86
N ILE A 42 17.36 -0.90 -3.80
CA ILE A 42 17.23 -0.65 -5.24
C ILE A 42 15.82 -1.03 -5.75
N PRO A 43 15.30 -2.26 -5.57
CA PRO A 43 13.96 -2.61 -6.03
C PRO A 43 12.87 -1.81 -5.30
N ALA A 44 13.08 -1.42 -4.03
CA ALA A 44 12.15 -0.58 -3.30
C ALA A 44 12.05 0.84 -3.92
N ILE A 45 13.19 1.44 -4.27
CA ILE A 45 13.24 2.75 -4.94
C ILE A 45 12.63 2.66 -6.34
N VAL A 46 13.03 1.66 -7.13
CA VAL A 46 12.54 1.49 -8.50
C VAL A 46 11.03 1.25 -8.49
N GLY A 47 10.52 0.42 -7.58
CA GLY A 47 9.10 0.16 -7.43
C GLY A 47 8.31 1.42 -7.03
N ALA A 48 8.78 2.15 -6.02
CA ALA A 48 8.08 3.34 -5.51
C ALA A 48 8.09 4.49 -6.52
N VAL A 49 9.26 4.81 -7.09
CA VAL A 49 9.41 5.88 -8.09
C VAL A 49 8.72 5.49 -9.40
N GLY A 50 8.91 4.24 -9.85
CA GLY A 50 8.25 3.73 -11.07
C GLY A 50 6.73 3.79 -10.96
N GLY A 51 6.16 3.35 -9.83
CA GLY A 51 4.73 3.46 -9.56
C GLY A 51 4.22 4.90 -9.60
N MET A 52 4.98 5.85 -9.03
CA MET A 52 4.63 7.27 -9.05
C MET A 52 4.65 7.85 -10.46
N VAL A 53 5.66 7.55 -11.27
CA VAL A 53 5.76 8.01 -12.67
C VAL A 53 4.58 7.50 -13.49
N ILE A 54 4.24 6.21 -13.36
CA ILE A 54 3.09 5.61 -14.06
C ILE A 54 1.79 6.31 -13.62
N PHE A 55 1.60 6.52 -12.32
CA PHE A 55 0.42 7.19 -11.79
C PHE A 55 0.26 8.62 -12.33
N LEU A 56 1.34 9.40 -12.35
CA LEU A 56 1.34 10.76 -12.89
C LEU A 56 1.04 10.77 -14.39
N ALA A 57 1.64 9.85 -15.16
CA ALA A 57 1.39 9.72 -16.60
C ALA A 57 -0.09 9.42 -16.88
N ILE A 58 -0.69 8.50 -16.13
CA ILE A 58 -2.13 8.18 -16.24
C ILE A 58 -2.98 9.40 -15.86
N SER A 59 -2.64 10.11 -14.79
CA SER A 59 -3.37 11.31 -14.35
C SER A 59 -3.34 12.40 -15.42
N MET A 60 -2.16 12.71 -15.97
CA MET A 60 -2.02 13.72 -17.03
C MET A 60 -2.78 13.33 -18.29
N TRP A 61 -2.74 12.04 -18.67
CA TRP A 61 -3.44 11.56 -19.85
C TRP A 61 -4.96 11.68 -19.70
N ARG A 62 -5.47 11.40 -18.49
CA ARG A 62 -6.90 11.46 -18.18
C ARG A 62 -7.41 12.90 -18.12
N GLU A 63 -6.66 13.83 -17.53
CA GLU A 63 -7.00 15.25 -17.49
C GLU A 63 -7.04 15.85 -18.90
N LYS A 64 -6.15 15.42 -19.80
CA LYS A 64 -6.15 15.83 -21.21
C LYS A 64 -7.37 15.35 -22.00
N ARG A 65 -7.97 14.20 -21.63
CA ARG A 65 -9.11 13.59 -22.34
C ARG A 65 -10.48 14.02 -21.79
N ASN A 66 -10.61 14.15 -20.47
CA ASN A 66 -11.92 14.30 -19.82
C ASN A 66 -12.16 15.69 -19.19
N GLY A 67 -11.20 16.62 -19.28
CA GLY A 67 -11.33 17.96 -18.68
C GLY A 67 -11.40 17.94 -17.14
N ASN A 68 -11.88 19.02 -16.54
CA ASN A 68 -11.94 19.22 -15.08
C ASN A 68 -13.23 18.63 -14.45
N ILE A 69 -13.72 17.51 -14.97
CA ILE A 69 -14.88 16.83 -14.40
C ILE A 69 -14.38 16.07 -13.16
N PRO A 70 -14.97 16.27 -11.97
CA PRO A 70 -14.57 15.54 -10.77
C PRO A 70 -14.64 14.04 -11.03
N SER A 71 -13.55 13.35 -10.73
CA SER A 71 -13.39 11.93 -11.07
C SER A 71 -14.26 10.98 -10.25
N TYR A 72 -14.85 11.48 -9.16
CA TYR A 72 -15.68 10.73 -8.23
C TYR A 72 -16.80 11.63 -7.71
N ASP A 73 -18.00 11.07 -7.65
CA ASP A 73 -19.13 11.69 -6.96
C ASP A 73 -18.99 11.49 -5.44
N GLU A 74 -19.62 12.33 -4.64
CA GLU A 74 -19.56 12.28 -3.17
C GLU A 74 -20.03 10.92 -2.64
N ARG A 75 -20.99 10.29 -3.33
CA ARG A 75 -21.51 8.96 -3.02
C ARG A 75 -20.44 7.88 -3.15
N THR A 76 -19.66 7.92 -4.23
CA THR A 76 -18.57 6.97 -4.47
C THR A 76 -17.49 7.11 -3.41
N ILE A 77 -17.15 8.34 -3.01
CA ILE A 77 -16.16 8.59 -1.94
C ILE A 77 -16.65 8.00 -0.61
N LYS A 78 -17.91 8.22 -0.25
CA LYS A 78 -18.50 7.70 0.98
C LYS A 78 -18.56 6.16 1.00
N ASN A 79 -18.85 5.53 -0.14
CA ASN A 79 -18.83 4.07 -0.28
C ASN A 79 -17.40 3.52 -0.11
N LEU A 80 -16.42 4.16 -0.75
CA LEU A 80 -15.02 3.77 -0.66
C LEU A 80 -14.48 3.91 0.77
N GLN A 81 -14.84 4.99 1.46
CA GLN A 81 -14.48 5.22 2.86
C GLN A 81 -15.03 4.11 3.77
N LYS A 82 -16.31 3.76 3.63
CA LYS A 82 -16.92 2.66 4.40
C LYS A 82 -16.24 1.32 4.11
N TYR A 83 -15.97 1.04 2.84
CA TYR A 83 -15.26 -0.18 2.44
C TYR A 83 -13.88 -0.26 3.10
N PHE A 84 -13.06 0.79 2.97
CA PHE A 84 -11.73 0.79 3.58
C PHE A 84 -11.78 0.71 5.11
N MET A 85 -12.78 1.33 5.74
CA MET A 85 -12.97 1.23 7.19
C MET A 85 -13.25 -0.22 7.61
N VAL A 86 -14.18 -0.90 6.95
CA VAL A 86 -14.51 -2.31 7.23
C VAL A 86 -13.29 -3.21 6.98
N VAL A 87 -12.63 -3.05 5.84
CA VAL A 87 -11.43 -3.83 5.50
C VAL A 87 -10.32 -3.59 6.52
N LEU A 88 -10.08 -2.34 6.93
CA LEU A 88 -9.07 -2.00 7.92
C LEU A 88 -9.34 -2.72 9.25
N TYR A 89 -10.56 -2.62 9.78
CA TYR A 89 -10.92 -3.29 11.03
C TYR A 89 -10.83 -4.80 10.91
N PHE A 90 -11.29 -5.37 9.79
CA PHE A 90 -11.21 -6.81 9.54
C PHE A 90 -9.76 -7.29 9.47
N THR A 91 -8.90 -6.61 8.72
CA THR A 91 -7.48 -6.96 8.59
C THR A 91 -6.75 -6.79 9.91
N LEU A 92 -6.96 -5.68 10.63
CA LEU A 92 -6.29 -5.44 11.92
C LEU A 92 -6.70 -6.48 12.96
N THR A 93 -8.01 -6.70 13.11
CA THR A 93 -8.55 -7.64 14.09
C THR A 93 -8.21 -9.08 13.71
N GLY A 94 -8.36 -9.44 12.44
CA GLY A 94 -8.06 -10.79 11.93
C GLY A 94 -6.57 -11.14 12.05
N SER A 95 -5.68 -10.23 11.66
CA SER A 95 -4.23 -10.44 11.82
C SER A 95 -3.81 -10.46 13.28
N GLY A 96 -4.35 -9.57 14.12
CA GLY A 96 -4.09 -9.58 15.56
C GLY A 96 -4.52 -10.88 16.24
N LEU A 97 -5.73 -11.36 15.96
CA LEU A 97 -6.22 -12.64 16.48
C LEU A 97 -5.39 -13.82 15.98
N ALA A 98 -5.01 -13.84 14.70
CA ALA A 98 -4.17 -14.89 14.14
C ALA A 98 -2.80 -14.96 14.87
N LEU A 99 -2.20 -13.81 15.18
CA LEU A 99 -0.95 -13.74 15.93
C LEU A 99 -1.12 -14.24 17.38
N ILE A 100 -2.21 -13.88 18.05
CA ILE A 100 -2.50 -14.36 19.42
C ILE A 100 -2.66 -15.89 19.43
N ILE A 101 -3.38 -16.45 18.46
CA ILE A 101 -3.55 -17.90 18.32
C ILE A 101 -2.20 -18.57 18.06
N ALA A 102 -1.39 -18.04 17.14
CA ALA A 102 -0.06 -18.57 16.84
C ALA A 102 0.85 -18.55 18.07
N PHE A 103 0.82 -17.46 18.85
CA PHE A 103 1.54 -17.35 20.11
C PHE A 103 1.07 -18.39 21.14
N ALA A 104 -0.25 -18.58 21.30
CA ALA A 104 -0.82 -19.58 22.19
C ALA A 104 -0.45 -21.02 21.79
N MET A 105 -0.26 -21.28 20.49
CA MET A 105 0.24 -22.56 19.97
C MET A 105 1.76 -22.75 20.15
N GLY A 106 2.46 -21.79 20.74
CA GLY A 106 3.90 -21.85 20.98
C GLY A 106 4.75 -21.53 19.76
N ILE A 107 4.17 -20.97 18.70
CA ILE A 107 4.90 -20.55 17.50
C ILE A 107 5.65 -19.27 17.83
N LYS A 108 6.99 -19.37 17.93
CA LYS A 108 7.86 -18.23 18.27
C LYS A 108 8.36 -17.44 17.06
N THR A 109 8.36 -18.06 15.89
CA THR A 109 8.91 -17.49 14.66
C THR A 109 7.95 -17.76 13.50
N ILE A 110 7.72 -16.73 12.69
CA ILE A 110 6.92 -16.84 11.47
C ILE A 110 7.90 -16.76 10.29
N GLU A 111 7.77 -17.70 9.36
CA GLU A 111 8.56 -17.68 8.14
C GLU A 111 8.20 -16.44 7.30
N THR A 112 9.21 -15.63 7.00
CA THR A 112 9.04 -14.36 6.27
C THR A 112 8.48 -14.57 4.87
N GLY A 113 8.83 -15.66 4.19
CA GLY A 113 8.26 -16.01 2.88
C GLY A 113 6.75 -16.21 2.93
N LEU A 114 6.26 -16.90 3.94
CA LEU A 114 4.83 -17.13 4.15
C LEU A 114 4.10 -15.82 4.49
N LEU A 115 4.72 -14.96 5.30
CA LEU A 115 4.19 -13.63 5.62
C LEU A 115 4.04 -12.76 4.35
N ILE A 116 5.07 -12.72 3.50
CA ILE A 116 5.06 -11.96 2.24
C ILE A 116 3.94 -12.45 1.32
N PHE A 117 3.78 -13.77 1.21
CA PHE A 117 2.72 -14.36 0.38
C PHE A 117 1.32 -13.96 0.89
N ILE A 118 1.05 -14.13 2.19
CA ILE A 118 -0.25 -13.75 2.78
C ILE A 118 -0.52 -12.26 2.59
N LEU A 119 0.46 -11.40 2.85
CA LEU A 119 0.32 -9.95 2.69
C LEU A 119 0.04 -9.58 1.23
N THR A 120 0.72 -10.22 0.28
CA THR A 120 0.51 -9.97 -1.16
C THR A 120 -0.92 -10.34 -1.58
N VAL A 121 -1.42 -11.49 -1.14
CA VAL A 121 -2.80 -11.93 -1.40
C VAL A 121 -3.79 -10.95 -0.76
N LEU A 122 -3.55 -10.56 0.49
CA LEU A 122 -4.42 -9.63 1.22
C LEU A 122 -4.47 -8.27 0.52
N PHE A 123 -3.33 -7.67 0.19
CA PHE A 123 -3.28 -6.39 -0.53
C PHE A 123 -3.95 -6.48 -1.90
N SER A 124 -3.78 -7.59 -2.61
CA SER A 124 -4.46 -7.81 -3.89
C SER A 124 -5.98 -7.87 -3.74
N LEU A 125 -6.50 -8.55 -2.72
CA LEU A 125 -7.93 -8.60 -2.42
C LEU A 125 -8.48 -7.22 -2.05
N VAL A 126 -7.76 -6.44 -1.24
CA VAL A 126 -8.15 -5.06 -0.90
C VAL A 126 -8.17 -4.17 -2.14
N GLY A 127 -7.14 -4.28 -2.99
CA GLY A 127 -7.07 -3.55 -4.25
C GLY A 127 -8.24 -3.87 -5.17
N LEU A 128 -8.50 -5.16 -5.40
CA LEU A 128 -9.60 -5.63 -6.24
C LEU A 128 -10.97 -5.21 -5.68
N GLY A 129 -11.20 -5.37 -4.38
CA GLY A 129 -12.46 -4.95 -3.76
C GLY A 129 -12.69 -3.44 -3.85
N SER A 130 -11.62 -2.63 -3.78
CA SER A 130 -11.74 -1.17 -3.99
C SER A 130 -12.21 -0.82 -5.41
N LEU A 131 -11.80 -1.58 -6.42
CA LEU A 131 -12.22 -1.38 -7.81
C LEU A 131 -13.70 -1.73 -8.02
N VAL A 132 -14.20 -2.73 -7.29
CA VAL A 132 -15.62 -3.13 -7.30
C VAL A 132 -16.47 -2.05 -6.65
N VAL A 133 -16.12 -1.61 -5.44
CA VAL A 133 -16.87 -0.58 -4.70
C VAL A 133 -16.88 0.76 -5.42
N LYS A 134 -15.79 1.10 -6.13
CA LYS A 134 -15.72 2.31 -6.96
C LYS A 134 -16.76 2.35 -8.08
N ARG A 135 -17.25 1.20 -8.56
CA ARG A 135 -18.26 1.11 -9.64
C ARG A 135 -19.71 1.07 -9.13
N LEU A 136 -19.92 0.99 -7.81
CA LEU A 136 -21.22 0.92 -7.12
C LEU A 136 -21.66 2.29 -6.61
#